data_AF-A0A3P7IGE5-F1
#
_entry.id   AF-A0A3P7IGE5-F1
#
_cell.length_a   1.000
_cell.length_b   1.000
_cell.length_c   1.000
_cell.angle_alpha   90.00
_cell.angle_beta   90.00
_cell.angle_gamma   90.00
#
_symmetry.space_group_name_H-M   'P 1'
#
loop_
_entity.id
_entity.type
_entity.pdbx_description
1 polymer ?
#
loop_
_entity_poly.entity_id
_entity_poly.type
_entity_poly.pdbx_seq_one_letter_code
_entity_poly.pdbx_strand_id
1 'polypeptide(L)'
;FFLFKAPEITEIFTEKLEELIKQRIKDKSFDDVVRKKRIEERTESYRNQAIEEREMVKTSLAEVYEKEYQKTAGEQGESNGVNDEHIAIEKRMRELFRLIDALSNFDYTPPEVRPEVRVVSNMPALRVEEVGMSASTDAQLLAPEEVKKHQKGSLKADEERDRTDVLRQRRKKKNRQRCSSKLFLLGPICYYHNLNLIIYRFIAACSELWWNSSVRKKQWKV
;
A
#
# COMPACT_ATOMS: atom_id res chain seq x y z
N PHE A 1 -49.86 16.52 -13.04
CA PHE A 1 -49.52 15.75 -11.83
C PHE A 1 -50.25 14.41 -11.87
N PHE A 2 -49.61 13.37 -12.41
CA PHE A 2 -50.15 12.02 -12.27
C PHE A 2 -49.90 11.56 -10.84
N LEU A 3 -50.99 11.49 -10.07
CA LEU A 3 -50.97 10.97 -8.71
C LEU A 3 -50.81 9.44 -8.81
N PHE A 4 -49.57 8.96 -8.88
CA PHE A 4 -49.31 7.53 -8.73
C PHE A 4 -49.61 7.14 -7.28
N LYS A 5 -50.63 6.32 -7.08
CA LYS A 5 -50.95 5.72 -5.78
C LYS A 5 -49.81 4.78 -5.39
N ALA A 6 -49.38 4.83 -4.13
CA ALA A 6 -48.34 3.93 -3.64
C ALA A 6 -48.81 2.46 -3.75
N PRO A 7 -47.92 1.52 -4.14
CA PRO A 7 -48.27 0.12 -4.26
C PRO A 7 -48.58 -0.49 -2.90
N GLU A 8 -49.61 -1.33 -2.83
CA GLU A 8 -49.99 -2.05 -1.63
C GLU A 8 -49.09 -3.29 -1.47
N ILE A 9 -48.54 -3.47 -0.26
CA ILE A 9 -47.60 -4.55 0.05
C ILE A 9 -48.42 -5.82 0.25
N THR A 10 -48.38 -6.70 -0.75
CA THR A 10 -49.01 -8.03 -0.72
C THR A 10 -47.98 -9.11 -0.40
N GLU A 11 -48.43 -10.27 0.08
CA GLU A 11 -47.55 -11.41 0.43
C GLU A 11 -46.70 -11.87 -0.77
N ILE A 12 -47.31 -11.95 -1.96
CA ILE A 12 -46.62 -12.30 -3.21
C ILE A 12 -45.49 -11.32 -3.54
N PHE A 13 -45.66 -10.03 -3.21
CA PHE A 13 -44.61 -9.03 -3.41
C PHE A 13 -43.46 -9.24 -2.41
N THR A 14 -43.76 -9.59 -1.17
CA THR A 14 -42.73 -9.89 -0.16
C THR A 14 -41.92 -11.14 -0.49
N GLU A 15 -42.56 -12.20 -1.00
CA GLU A 15 -41.87 -13.43 -1.43
C GLU A 15 -40.86 -13.16 -2.55
N LYS A 16 -41.26 -12.36 -3.55
CA LYS A 16 -40.37 -11.95 -4.66
C LYS A 16 -39.18 -11.12 -4.17
N LEU A 17 -39.39 -10.23 -3.19
CA LEU A 17 -38.31 -9.46 -2.59
C LEU A 17 -37.34 -10.37 -1.84
N GLU A 18 -37.83 -11.34 -1.08
CA GLU A 18 -36.97 -12.30 -0.38
C GLU A 18 -36.15 -13.17 -1.33
N GLU A 19 -36.76 -13.63 -2.43
CA GLU A 19 -36.04 -14.40 -3.44
C GLU A 19 -34.90 -13.58 -4.06
N LEU A 20 -35.16 -12.32 -4.39
CA LEU A 20 -34.17 -11.39 -4.92
C LEU A 20 -33.04 -11.14 -3.90
N ILE A 21 -33.37 -10.93 -2.63
CA ILE A 21 -32.38 -10.76 -1.55
C ILE A 21 -31.55 -12.03 -1.39
N LYS A 22 -32.17 -13.23 -1.39
CA LYS A 22 -31.49 -14.53 -1.29
C LYS A 22 -30.53 -14.73 -2.47
N GLN A 23 -30.92 -14.35 -3.69
CA GLN A 23 -30.04 -14.39 -4.86
C GLN A 23 -28.85 -13.43 -4.72
N ARG A 24 -29.07 -12.15 -4.35
CA ARG A 24 -27.98 -11.18 -4.16
C ARG A 24 -26.97 -11.61 -3.10
N ILE A 25 -27.42 -12.23 -2.01
CA ILE A 25 -26.54 -12.77 -0.96
C ILE A 25 -25.70 -13.93 -1.49
N LYS A 26 -26.29 -14.81 -2.31
CA LYS A 26 -25.56 -15.92 -2.96
C LYS A 26 -24.50 -15.39 -3.92
N ASP A 27 -24.86 -14.39 -4.72
CA ASP A 27 -23.98 -13.75 -5.70
C ASP A 27 -22.95 -12.80 -5.06
N LYS A 28 -23.13 -12.47 -3.77
CA LYS A 28 -22.32 -11.50 -3.00
C LYS A 28 -22.26 -10.11 -3.66
N SER A 29 -23.33 -9.74 -4.35
CA SER A 29 -23.47 -8.44 -5.01
C SER A 29 -24.15 -7.46 -4.05
N PHE A 30 -23.34 -6.65 -3.37
CA PHE A 30 -23.79 -5.64 -2.42
C PHE A 30 -23.45 -4.24 -2.93
N ASP A 31 -24.46 -3.36 -2.93
CA ASP A 31 -24.33 -1.95 -3.34
C ASP A 31 -23.84 -1.06 -2.16
N ASP A 32 -23.02 -1.62 -1.26
CA ASP A 32 -22.49 -0.89 -0.11
C ASP A 32 -21.38 0.07 -0.52
N VAL A 33 -21.35 1.27 0.07
CA VAL A 33 -20.29 2.24 -0.19
C VAL A 33 -18.95 1.70 0.34
N VAL A 34 -18.02 1.44 -0.57
CA VAL A 34 -16.66 1.03 -0.21
C VAL A 34 -15.98 2.18 0.52
N ARG A 35 -15.40 1.90 1.70
CA ARG A 35 -14.59 2.88 2.43
C ARG A 35 -13.45 3.35 1.52
N LYS A 36 -13.46 4.65 1.20
CA LYS A 36 -12.33 5.29 0.52
C LYS A 36 -11.13 5.23 1.45
N LYS A 37 -10.15 4.36 1.14
CA LYS A 37 -8.85 4.42 1.81
C LYS A 37 -8.18 5.70 1.33
N ARG A 38 -7.73 6.56 2.24
CA ARG A 38 -6.80 7.64 1.89
C ARG A 38 -5.60 6.96 1.26
N ILE A 39 -5.32 7.26 0.00
CA ILE A 39 -4.10 6.80 -0.64
C ILE A 39 -2.99 7.54 0.09
N GLU A 40 -2.26 6.85 0.95
CA GLU A 40 -1.02 7.38 1.48
C GLU A 40 -0.09 7.53 0.27
N GLU A 41 0.28 8.76 -0.09
CA GLU A 41 1.19 9.03 -1.24
C GLU A 41 2.50 8.24 -1.13
N ARG A 42 2.84 7.76 0.07
CA ARG A 42 4.02 6.94 0.35
C ARG A 42 3.64 5.46 0.38
N THR A 43 3.67 4.80 -0.78
CA THR A 43 3.48 3.34 -0.89
C THR A 43 4.70 2.55 -0.35
N GLU A 44 5.84 3.23 -0.20
CA GLU A 44 7.02 2.61 0.40
C GLU A 44 6.85 2.53 1.91
N SER A 45 6.53 1.32 2.39
CA SER A 45 6.73 0.99 3.79
C SER A 45 8.22 1.18 4.09
N TYR A 46 8.59 2.31 4.71
CA TYR A 46 9.83 2.46 5.46
C TYR A 46 9.75 1.55 6.68
N ARG A 47 9.73 0.24 6.42
CA ARG A 47 10.14 -0.72 7.40
C ARG A 47 11.62 -0.43 7.56
N ASN A 48 12.03 -0.10 8.79
CA ASN A 48 13.42 -0.14 9.19
C ASN A 48 13.93 -1.56 8.94
N GLN A 49 14.21 -1.92 7.69
CA GLN A 49 15.17 -2.95 7.38
C GLN A 49 16.42 -2.44 8.06
N ALA A 50 16.88 -3.18 9.06
CA ALA A 50 18.12 -2.88 9.74
C ALA A 50 19.16 -2.57 8.66
N ILE A 51 19.96 -1.52 8.87
CA ILE A 51 21.05 -1.13 7.98
C ILE A 51 21.90 -2.37 7.59
N GLU A 52 21.96 -3.36 8.48
CA GLU A 52 22.49 -4.72 8.26
C GLU A 52 22.03 -5.41 6.97
N GLU A 53 20.77 -5.34 6.53
CA GLU A 53 20.33 -6.03 5.30
C GLU A 53 20.95 -5.42 4.03
N ARG A 54 21.29 -4.13 4.06
CA ARG A 54 22.00 -3.45 2.95
C ARG A 54 23.48 -3.81 2.91
N GLU A 55 24.09 -3.97 4.09
CA GLU A 55 25.51 -4.34 4.23
C GLU A 55 25.78 -5.81 3.87
N MET A 56 24.74 -6.66 3.89
CA MET A 56 24.84 -8.09 3.58
C MET A 56 24.65 -8.43 2.08
N VAL A 57 24.27 -7.45 1.25
CA VAL A 57 24.23 -7.65 -0.22
C VAL A 57 25.67 -7.60 -0.75
N LYS A 58 26.29 -8.77 -0.86
CA LYS A 58 27.62 -8.96 -1.44
C LYS A 58 27.56 -8.73 -2.95
N THR A 59 27.66 -7.48 -3.39
CA THR A 59 27.93 -7.18 -4.80
C THR A 59 29.26 -7.81 -5.19
N SER A 60 29.32 -8.42 -6.37
CA SER A 60 30.57 -9.00 -6.86
C SER A 60 31.59 -7.90 -7.17
N LEU A 61 32.89 -8.19 -7.04
CA LEU A 61 33.96 -7.24 -7.34
C LEU A 61 33.84 -6.67 -8.78
N ALA A 62 33.41 -7.50 -9.73
CA ALA A 62 33.19 -7.10 -11.12
C ALA A 62 32.06 -6.06 -11.26
N GLU A 63 30.97 -6.22 -10.51
CA GLU A 63 29.84 -5.28 -10.51
C GLU A 63 30.20 -3.92 -9.88
N VAL A 64 31.07 -3.93 -8.86
CA VAL A 64 31.61 -2.70 -8.27
C VAL A 64 32.45 -1.94 -9.29
N TYR A 65 33.36 -2.63 -9.98
CA TYR A 65 34.20 -2.01 -11.02
C TYR A 65 33.38 -1.53 -12.22
N GLU A 66 32.35 -2.27 -12.64
CA GLU A 66 31.45 -1.85 -13.72
C GLU A 66 30.72 -0.55 -13.36
N LYS A 67 30.19 -0.46 -12.14
CA LYS A 67 29.52 0.75 -11.63
C LYS A 67 30.48 1.93 -11.51
N GLU A 68 31.69 1.71 -11.00
CA GLU A 68 32.71 2.76 -10.91
C GLU A 68 33.14 3.25 -12.30
N TYR A 69 33.33 2.34 -13.25
CA TYR A 69 33.66 2.68 -14.62
C TYR A 69 32.53 3.49 -15.28
N GLN A 70 31.29 3.03 -15.18
CA GLN A 70 30.10 3.75 -15.70
C GLN A 70 29.93 5.13 -15.08
N LYS A 71 30.25 5.31 -13.78
CA LYS A 71 30.26 6.62 -13.10
C LYS A 71 31.35 7.55 -13.62
N THR A 72 32.56 7.04 -13.83
CA THR A 72 33.69 7.83 -14.36
C THR A 72 33.54 8.17 -15.84
N ALA A 73 32.88 7.28 -16.61
CA ALA A 73 32.59 7.47 -18.03
C ALA A 73 31.40 8.41 -18.29
N GLY A 74 30.66 8.82 -17.24
CA GLY A 74 29.55 9.77 -17.35
C GLY A 74 28.29 9.23 -18.03
N GLU A 75 28.23 7.94 -18.38
CA GLU A 75 27.12 7.33 -19.14
C GLU A 75 25.94 6.91 -18.26
N GLN A 76 26.10 6.89 -16.93
CA GLN A 76 24.99 6.70 -15.99
C GLN A 76 24.98 7.80 -14.94
N GLY A 77 24.39 8.95 -15.30
CA GLY A 77 23.66 9.72 -14.32
C GLY A 77 22.42 8.92 -13.94
N GLU A 78 22.52 8.04 -12.94
CA GLU A 78 21.33 7.50 -12.28
C GLU A 78 20.49 8.70 -11.84
N SER A 79 19.38 8.97 -12.53
CA SER A 79 18.39 9.99 -12.17
C SER A 79 17.58 9.62 -10.91
N ASN A 80 18.22 8.89 -9.99
CA ASN A 80 17.72 8.50 -8.67
C ASN A 80 18.04 9.57 -7.62
N GLY A 81 18.77 10.63 -7.99
CA GLY A 81 18.88 11.84 -7.18
C GLY A 81 17.61 12.67 -7.32
N VAL A 82 17.10 13.17 -6.20
CA VAL A 82 16.01 14.16 -6.19
C VAL A 82 16.39 15.30 -7.13
N ASN A 83 15.59 15.58 -8.17
CA ASN A 83 15.90 16.65 -9.12
C ASN A 83 16.08 17.97 -8.34
N ASP A 84 17.22 18.64 -8.52
CA ASP A 84 17.52 19.90 -7.84
C ASP A 84 16.45 20.99 -8.10
N GLU A 85 15.81 20.92 -9.28
CA GLU A 85 14.68 21.77 -9.65
C GLU A 85 13.46 21.57 -8.73
N HIS A 86 13.15 20.34 -8.34
CA HIS A 86 12.06 20.06 -7.40
C HIS A 86 12.36 20.66 -6.02
N ILE A 87 13.61 20.55 -5.55
CA ILE A 87 14.04 21.13 -4.27
C ILE A 87 13.91 22.66 -4.31
N ALA A 88 14.31 23.28 -5.43
CA ALA A 88 14.18 24.72 -5.61
C ALA A 88 12.73 25.20 -5.63
N ILE A 89 11.83 24.46 -6.29
CA ILE A 89 10.38 24.74 -6.31
C ILE A 89 9.79 24.59 -4.91
N GLU A 90 10.11 23.52 -4.18
CA GLU A 90 9.63 23.29 -2.81
C GLU A 90 10.07 24.39 -1.85
N LYS A 91 11.31 24.90 -2.00
CA LYS A 91 11.79 26.02 -1.19
C LYS A 91 10.98 27.30 -1.46
N ARG A 92 10.80 27.66 -2.74
CA ARG A 92 10.02 28.85 -3.13
C ARG A 92 8.56 28.75 -2.70
N MET A 93 7.97 27.55 -2.80
CA MET A 93 6.59 27.30 -2.39
C MET A 93 6.40 27.49 -0.88
N ARG A 94 7.34 26.98 -0.06
CA ARG A 94 7.33 27.19 1.39
C ARG A 94 7.48 28.66 1.78
N GLU A 95 8.37 29.38 1.09
CA GLU A 95 8.56 30.82 1.30
C GLU A 95 7.29 31.61 0.94
N LEU A 96 6.67 31.30 -0.19
CA LEU A 96 5.44 31.93 -0.65
C LEU A 96 4.28 31.70 0.33
N PHE A 97 4.05 30.47 0.77
CA PHE A 97 2.96 30.21 1.73
C PHE A 97 3.20 30.86 3.08
N ARG A 98 4.44 30.88 3.58
CA ARG A 98 4.77 31.62 4.81
C ARG A 98 4.42 33.11 4.69
N LEU A 99 4.62 33.72 3.53
CA LEU A 99 4.27 35.12 3.28
C LEU A 99 2.75 35.31 3.20
N ILE A 100 2.04 34.42 2.51
CA ILE A 100 0.57 34.48 2.41
C ILE A 100 -0.06 34.32 3.79
N ASP A 101 0.39 33.35 4.59
CA ASP A 101 -0.13 33.09 5.93
C ASP A 101 0.09 34.30 6.85
N ALA A 102 1.24 34.98 6.74
CA ALA A 102 1.51 36.20 7.49
C ALA A 102 0.62 37.37 7.05
N LEU A 103 0.30 37.49 5.76
CA LEU A 103 -0.62 38.51 5.24
C LEU A 103 -2.06 38.25 5.64
N SER A 104 -2.47 36.98 5.77
CA SER A 104 -3.81 36.58 6.19
C SER A 104 -3.97 36.46 7.71
N ASN A 105 -3.09 37.10 8.51
CA ASN A 105 -3.14 37.07 9.98
C ASN A 105 -3.11 35.64 10.57
N PHE A 106 -2.50 34.69 9.87
CA PHE A 106 -2.46 33.26 10.22
C PHE A 106 -3.84 32.58 10.35
N ASP A 107 -4.87 33.14 9.72
CA ASP A 107 -6.19 32.52 9.61
C ASP A 107 -6.24 31.58 8.39
N TYR A 108 -5.64 30.40 8.50
CA TYR A 108 -5.54 29.42 7.40
C TYR A 108 -5.86 27.99 7.85
N THR A 109 -6.21 27.15 6.88
CA THR A 109 -6.34 25.71 7.10
C THR A 109 -4.95 25.07 7.20
N PRO A 110 -4.61 24.38 8.30
CA PRO A 110 -3.28 23.81 8.49
C PRO A 110 -2.93 22.84 7.36
N PRO A 111 -1.65 22.74 6.99
CA PRO A 111 -1.23 21.87 5.90
C PRO A 111 -1.55 20.41 6.21
N GLU A 112 -1.80 19.64 5.16
CA GLU A 112 -2.06 18.21 5.29
C GLU A 112 -0.87 17.51 5.97
N VAL A 113 -1.15 16.77 7.04
CA VAL A 113 -0.13 16.03 7.78
C VAL A 113 0.50 14.98 6.85
N ARG A 114 1.75 15.24 6.46
CA ARG A 114 2.59 14.30 5.71
C ARG A 114 3.31 13.37 6.71
N PRO A 115 3.39 12.06 6.44
CA PRO A 115 4.11 11.13 7.31
C PRO A 115 5.63 11.36 7.21
N GLU A 116 6.19 12.07 8.18
CA GLU A 116 7.63 12.28 8.33
C GLU A 116 8.28 11.14 9.14
N VAL A 117 9.42 10.62 8.67
CA VAL A 117 10.19 9.60 9.40
C VAL A 117 11.22 10.31 10.27
N ARG A 118 11.11 10.14 11.59
CA ARG A 118 12.10 10.63 12.56
C ARG A 118 12.90 9.45 13.09
N VAL A 119 14.21 9.43 12.79
CA VAL A 119 15.14 8.43 13.32
C VAL A 119 15.70 8.96 14.63
N VAL A 120 15.32 8.34 15.75
CA VAL A 120 15.80 8.69 17.10
C VAL A 120 16.89 7.70 17.49
N SER A 121 18.04 8.20 17.94
CA SER A 121 19.13 7.38 18.47
C SER A 121 19.01 7.18 19.99
N ASN A 122 19.58 6.08 20.51
CA ASN A 122 19.59 5.80 21.95
C ASN A 122 20.60 6.72 22.66
N MET A 123 20.12 7.85 23.16
CA MET A 123 20.87 8.85 23.91
C MET A 123 20.20 9.12 25.27
N PRO A 124 20.95 9.55 26.30
CA PRO A 124 20.33 9.99 27.55
C PRO A 124 19.47 11.24 27.30
N ALA A 125 18.31 11.32 27.96
CA ALA A 125 17.37 12.42 27.81
C ALA A 125 18.01 13.79 28.10
N LEU A 126 18.94 13.83 29.07
CA LEU A 126 19.75 15.00 29.41
C LEU A 126 20.44 15.67 28.22
N ARG A 127 20.79 14.93 27.16
CA ARG A 127 21.43 15.52 25.97
C ARG A 127 20.44 16.31 25.10
N VAL A 128 19.18 15.94 25.12
CA VAL A 128 18.11 16.58 24.32
C VAL A 128 17.43 17.69 25.09
N GLU A 129 17.47 17.65 26.42
CA GLU A 129 16.98 18.73 27.26
C GLU A 129 17.73 20.05 27.01
N GLU A 130 17.00 21.15 27.19
CA GLU A 130 17.57 22.49 27.17
C GLU A 130 18.53 22.67 28.34
N VAL A 131 19.59 23.46 28.14
CA VAL A 131 20.60 23.71 29.18
C VAL A 131 20.00 24.63 30.24
N GLY A 132 19.52 24.03 31.33
CA GLY A 132 19.01 24.72 32.52
C GLY A 132 19.84 24.42 33.77
N MET A 133 19.60 25.16 34.86
CA MET A 133 20.33 24.99 36.12
C MET A 133 20.02 23.67 36.84
N SER A 134 18.88 23.05 36.55
CA SER A 134 18.46 21.78 37.13
C SER A 134 18.12 20.77 36.04
N ALA A 135 18.86 19.67 36.01
CA ALA A 135 18.50 18.49 35.24
C ALA A 135 17.27 17.81 35.85
N SER A 136 16.25 17.53 35.04
CA SER A 136 14.97 17.01 35.53
C SER A 136 14.82 15.50 35.35
N THR A 137 15.54 14.87 34.40
CA THR A 137 15.34 13.45 34.10
C THR A 137 16.65 12.67 33.88
N ASP A 138 16.72 11.42 34.39
CA ASP A 138 17.84 10.47 34.18
C ASP A 138 17.47 9.31 33.24
N ALA A 139 16.37 9.47 32.48
CA ALA A 139 15.87 8.44 31.57
C ALA A 139 16.64 8.42 30.24
N GLN A 140 16.60 7.29 29.54
CA GLN A 140 17.02 7.17 28.14
C GLN A 140 15.84 7.53 27.22
N LEU A 141 16.14 8.04 26.02
CA LEU A 141 15.10 8.42 25.04
C LEU A 141 14.33 7.22 24.47
N LEU A 142 15.00 6.08 24.32
CA LEU A 142 14.44 4.88 23.70
C LEU A 142 13.78 3.98 24.75
N ALA A 143 12.58 3.48 24.46
CA ALA A 143 11.90 2.59 25.40
C ALA A 143 12.60 1.21 25.44
N PRO A 144 12.56 0.49 26.58
CA PRO A 144 13.11 -0.87 26.67
C PRO A 144 12.53 -1.83 25.62
N GLU A 145 11.26 -1.65 25.22
CA GLU A 145 10.60 -2.45 24.18
C GLU A 145 11.12 -2.18 22.76
N GLU A 146 11.62 -0.97 22.51
CA GLU A 146 12.23 -0.56 21.25
C GLU A 146 13.67 -1.08 21.14
N VAL A 147 14.41 -1.09 22.25
CA VAL A 147 15.74 -1.72 22.34
C VAL A 147 15.64 -3.24 22.23
N LYS A 148 14.70 -3.86 22.95
CA LYS A 148 14.48 -5.31 22.95
C LYS A 148 13.00 -5.62 22.87
N LYS A 149 12.60 -6.27 21.78
CA LYS A 149 11.22 -6.75 21.61
C LYS A 149 10.89 -7.75 22.73
N HIS A 150 9.79 -7.49 23.44
CA HIS A 150 9.27 -8.42 24.42
C HIS A 150 8.87 -9.74 23.73
N GLN A 151 9.45 -10.86 24.19
CA GLN A 151 9.02 -12.18 23.76
C GLN A 151 7.71 -12.55 24.47
N LYS A 152 6.63 -12.74 23.72
CA LYS A 152 5.32 -13.06 24.31
C LYS A 152 5.27 -14.52 24.73
N GLY A 153 5.33 -14.78 26.03
CA GLY A 153 5.26 -16.11 26.65
C GLY A 153 6.64 -16.69 26.99
N SER A 154 6.65 -17.83 27.69
CA SER A 154 7.88 -18.58 27.98
C SER A 154 8.51 -19.09 26.68
N LEU A 155 9.81 -18.89 26.52
CA LEU A 155 10.58 -19.58 25.49
C LEU A 155 10.50 -21.09 25.77
N LYS A 156 9.87 -21.84 24.86
CA LYS A 156 9.87 -23.30 24.85
C LYS A 156 10.44 -23.78 23.53
N ALA A 157 11.42 -24.67 23.57
CA ALA A 157 11.92 -25.34 22.38
C ALA A 157 10.81 -26.18 21.73
N ASP A 158 10.96 -26.54 20.46
CA ASP A 158 9.96 -27.34 19.74
C ASP A 158 9.76 -28.72 20.38
N GLU A 159 10.83 -29.27 20.98
CA GLU A 159 10.88 -30.57 21.64
C GLU A 159 10.20 -30.56 23.02
N GLU A 160 10.22 -29.43 23.71
CA GLU A 160 9.62 -29.24 25.05
C GLU A 160 8.12 -28.91 24.99
N ARG A 161 7.56 -28.78 23.77
CA ARG A 161 6.16 -28.40 23.59
C ARG A 161 5.24 -29.59 23.73
N ASP A 162 4.28 -29.41 24.61
CA ASP A 162 3.22 -30.38 24.82
C ASP A 162 2.24 -30.39 23.64
N ARG A 163 1.51 -31.50 23.44
CA ARG A 163 0.57 -31.63 22.31
C ARG A 163 -0.51 -30.54 22.30
N THR A 164 -0.93 -30.10 23.49
CA THR A 164 -1.90 -29.02 23.70
C THR A 164 -1.37 -27.66 23.24
N ASP A 165 -0.10 -27.36 23.54
CA ASP A 165 0.59 -26.13 23.14
C ASP A 165 0.72 -26.03 21.62
N VAL A 166 1.08 -27.13 20.95
CA VAL A 166 1.19 -27.20 19.48
C VAL A 166 -0.15 -26.90 18.81
N LEU A 167 -1.24 -27.51 19.29
CA LEU A 167 -2.58 -27.29 18.74
C LEU A 167 -3.06 -25.84 18.95
N ARG A 168 -2.77 -25.25 20.11
CA ARG A 168 -3.10 -23.85 20.41
C ARG A 168 -2.34 -22.89 19.48
N GLN A 169 -1.05 -23.12 19.28
CA GLN A 169 -0.23 -22.33 18.34
C GLN A 169 -0.75 -22.45 16.90
N ARG A 170 -1.12 -23.66 16.46
CA ARG A 170 -1.71 -23.90 15.13
C ARG A 170 -3.03 -23.14 14.95
N ARG A 171 -3.92 -23.16 15.94
CA ARG A 171 -5.19 -22.39 15.92
C ARG A 171 -4.92 -20.89 15.82
N LYS A 172 -3.96 -20.38 16.60
CA LYS A 172 -3.55 -18.96 16.56
C LYS A 172 -2.98 -18.57 15.19
N LYS A 173 -2.12 -19.40 14.60
CA LYS A 173 -1.57 -19.21 13.25
C LYS A 173 -2.67 -19.19 12.18
N LYS A 174 -3.58 -20.17 12.20
CA LYS A 174 -4.71 -20.26 11.25
C LYS A 174 -5.66 -19.06 11.39
N ASN A 175 -5.91 -18.59 12.61
CA ASN A 175 -6.73 -17.41 12.84
C ASN A 175 -6.08 -16.15 12.27
N ARG A 176 -4.78 -15.95 12.51
CA ARG A 176 -4.02 -14.82 11.92
C ARG A 176 -4.04 -14.86 10.39
N GLN A 177 -3.85 -16.03 9.79
CA GLN A 177 -3.92 -16.22 8.34
C GLN A 177 -5.32 -15.89 7.81
N ARG A 178 -6.39 -16.32 8.49
CA ARG A 178 -7.77 -16.02 8.13
C ARG A 178 -8.09 -14.53 8.23
N CYS A 179 -7.60 -13.84 9.27
CA CYS A 179 -7.75 -12.40 9.39
C CYS A 179 -6.99 -11.67 8.27
N SER A 180 -5.75 -12.10 7.99
CA SER A 180 -4.93 -11.53 6.93
C SER A 180 -5.53 -11.74 5.53
N SER A 181 -6.09 -12.93 5.25
CA SER A 181 -6.71 -13.21 3.94
C SER A 181 -8.05 -12.48 3.75
N LYS A 182 -8.82 -12.28 4.81
CA LYS A 182 -10.04 -11.44 4.77
C LYS A 182 -9.73 -9.97 4.47
N LEU A 183 -8.59 -9.45 4.95
CA LEU A 183 -8.14 -8.09 4.66
C LEU A 183 -7.76 -7.89 3.18
N PHE A 184 -7.21 -8.92 2.53
CA PHE A 184 -6.91 -8.90 1.09
C PHE A 184 -8.16 -8.94 0.19
N LEU A 185 -9.27 -9.51 0.66
CA LEU A 185 -10.54 -9.54 -0.07
C LEU A 185 -11.38 -8.25 0.11
N LEU A 186 -10.93 -7.31 0.93
CA LEU A 186 -11.58 -6.02 1.19
C LEU A 186 -10.78 -4.83 0.59
N GLY A 187 -10.29 -5.02 -0.64
CA GLY A 187 -9.90 -3.96 -1.60
C GLY A 187 -8.53 -4.16 -2.28
N PRO A 188 -8.28 -3.65 -3.51
CA PRO A 188 -9.19 -3.09 -4.52
C PRO A 188 -9.47 -4.12 -5.63
N ILE A 189 -10.72 -4.55 -5.78
CA ILE A 189 -11.20 -5.20 -7.02
C ILE A 189 -11.89 -4.12 -7.85
N CYS A 190 -11.09 -3.22 -8.39
CA CYS A 190 -11.46 -2.31 -9.46
C CYS A 190 -10.18 -2.15 -10.30
N TYR A 191 -10.29 -2.20 -11.62
CA TYR A 191 -9.20 -2.34 -12.59
C TYR A 191 -8.64 -3.76 -12.71
N TYR A 192 -9.37 -4.68 -13.35
CA TYR A 192 -8.83 -5.71 -14.26
C TYR A 192 -9.98 -6.61 -14.77
N HIS A 193 -11.07 -6.00 -15.25
CA HIS A 193 -12.12 -6.76 -15.97
C HIS A 193 -12.26 -6.37 -17.45
N ASN A 194 -11.41 -5.45 -17.94
CA ASN A 194 -11.42 -5.02 -19.34
C ASN A 194 -10.25 -5.51 -20.20
N LEU A 195 -9.17 -6.09 -19.64
CA LEU A 195 -8.08 -6.60 -20.49
C LEU A 195 -8.40 -7.96 -21.13
N ASN A 196 -9.12 -8.86 -20.44
CA ASN A 196 -9.54 -10.11 -21.06
C ASN A 196 -10.51 -9.85 -22.23
N LEU A 197 -11.43 -8.88 -22.11
CA LEU A 197 -12.35 -8.54 -23.19
C LEU A 197 -11.64 -7.94 -24.43
N ILE A 198 -10.56 -7.18 -24.22
CA ILE A 198 -9.74 -6.62 -25.31
C ILE A 198 -8.90 -7.72 -25.98
N ILE A 199 -8.28 -8.61 -25.20
CA ILE A 199 -7.48 -9.72 -25.75
C ILE A 199 -8.36 -10.70 -26.54
N TYR A 200 -9.55 -11.07 -26.03
CA TYR A 200 -10.47 -11.94 -26.76
C TYR A 200 -11.05 -11.27 -28.01
N ARG A 201 -11.28 -9.95 -28.02
CA ARG A 201 -11.67 -9.21 -29.23
C ARG A 201 -10.54 -9.09 -30.24
N PHE A 202 -9.28 -8.94 -29.81
CA PHE A 202 -8.12 -8.87 -30.70
C PHE A 202 -7.83 -10.23 -31.35
N ILE A 203 -7.96 -11.33 -30.60
CA ILE A 203 -7.82 -12.69 -31.13
C ILE A 203 -8.95 -13.02 -32.12
N ALA A 204 -10.20 -12.63 -31.83
CA ALA A 204 -11.32 -12.81 -32.74
C ALA A 204 -11.13 -12.04 -34.06
N ALA A 205 -10.69 -10.78 -34.00
CA ALA A 205 -10.43 -9.97 -35.20
C ALA A 205 -9.28 -10.52 -36.06
N CYS A 206 -8.21 -11.03 -35.44
CA CYS A 206 -7.12 -11.71 -36.17
C CYS A 206 -7.60 -12.99 -36.87
N SER A 207 -8.54 -13.73 -36.28
CA SER A 207 -9.07 -14.96 -36.89
C SER A 207 -9.95 -14.68 -38.13
N GLU A 208 -10.76 -13.61 -38.11
CA GLU A 208 -11.60 -13.22 -39.24
C GLU A 208 -10.79 -12.61 -40.40
N LEU A 209 -9.71 -11.87 -40.12
CA LEU A 209 -8.81 -11.33 -41.14
C LEU A 209 -7.99 -12.43 -41.84
N TRP A 210 -7.54 -13.44 -41.10
CA TRP A 210 -6.83 -14.59 -41.68
C TRP A 210 -7.76 -15.47 -42.53
N TRP A 211 -9.00 -15.71 -42.08
CA TRP A 211 -10.01 -16.44 -42.85
C TRP A 211 -10.39 -15.71 -44.15
N ASN A 212 -10.66 -14.39 -44.07
CA ASN A 212 -11.00 -13.60 -45.26
C ASN A 212 -9.83 -13.47 -46.25
N SER A 213 -8.59 -13.42 -45.77
CA SER A 213 -7.41 -13.39 -46.65
C SER A 213 -7.12 -14.75 -47.31
N SER A 214 -7.51 -15.86 -46.67
CA SER A 214 -7.34 -17.21 -47.22
C SER A 214 -8.43 -17.58 -48.23
N VAL A 215 -9.66 -17.06 -48.08
CA VAL A 215 -10.76 -17.26 -49.04
C VAL A 215 -10.55 -16.42 -50.31
N ARG A 216 -10.02 -15.19 -50.20
CA ARG A 216 -9.75 -14.32 -51.37
C ARG A 216 -8.62 -14.82 -52.28
N LYS A 217 -7.67 -15.60 -51.77
CA LYS A 217 -6.60 -16.23 -52.58
C LYS A 217 -7.05 -17.45 -53.42
N LYS A 218 -8.24 -18.00 -53.18
CA LYS A 218 -8.81 -19.10 -53.98
C LYS A 218 -9.65 -18.65 -55.17
N GLN A 219 -9.93 -17.35 -55.31
CA GLN A 219 -10.73 -16.78 -56.42
C GLN A 219 -9.88 -16.21 -57.58
N TRP A 220 -8.55 -16.19 -57.46
CA TRP A 220 -7.62 -15.72 -58.51
C TRP A 220 -6.69 -16.82 -59.00
N LYS A 221 -7.25 -18.00 -59.29
CA LYS A 221 -6.57 -19.06 -60.03
C LYS A 221 -7.46 -19.46 -61.21
N VAL A 222 -7.48 -18.58 -62.22
CA VAL A 222 -7.84 -18.88 -63.61
C VAL A 222 -6.53 -18.92 -64.37
#